data_AF-A0A8T3YMY6-F1
#
_entry.id   AF-A0A8T3YMY6-F1
#
_cell.length_a   1.000
_cell.length_b   1.000
_cell.length_c   1.000
_cell.angle_alpha   90.00
_cell.angle_beta   90.00
_cell.angle_gamma   90.00
#
_symmetry.space_group_name_H-M   'P 1'
#
loop_
_entity.id
_entity.type
_entity.pdbx_description
1 polymer ?
#
loop_
_entity_poly.entity_id
_entity_poly.type
_entity_poly.pdbx_seq_one_letter_code
_entity_poly.pdbx_strand_id
1 'polypeptide(L)'
;MESTISVRVPAGVRQELDIFVKEEKMVQTSEAARKLLLIGLEEWHKKKALNLLSKGRVTLSKAAQIAKVSIWEMIELAKGQGIRIARERKYLEQDLV
;
A
#
# COMPACT_ATOMS: atom_id res chain seq x y z
N MET A 1 -6.95 -10.38 -17.46
CA MET A 1 -7.98 -11.37 -17.10
C MET A 1 -8.71 -10.85 -15.87
N GLU A 2 -10.03 -10.77 -15.90
CA GLU A 2 -10.83 -10.43 -14.71
C GLU A 2 -11.22 -11.71 -13.97
N SER A 3 -11.30 -11.65 -12.64
CA SER A 3 -11.75 -12.75 -11.80
C SER A 3 -12.70 -12.23 -10.72
N THR A 4 -13.72 -13.02 -10.38
CA THR A 4 -14.71 -12.65 -9.37
C THR A 4 -14.30 -13.21 -8.01
N ILE A 5 -14.34 -12.36 -6.98
CA ILE A 5 -14.12 -12.73 -5.59
C ILE A 5 -15.42 -12.51 -4.83
N SER A 6 -15.87 -13.50 -4.05
CA SER A 6 -17.05 -13.40 -3.19
C SER A 6 -16.63 -13.44 -1.73
N VAL A 7 -17.01 -12.42 -0.95
CA VAL A 7 -16.65 -12.27 0.47
C VAL A 7 -17.89 -11.90 1.26
N ARG A 8 -18.09 -12.56 2.42
CA ARG A 8 -19.08 -12.15 3.40
C ARG A 8 -18.49 -11.07 4.28
N VAL A 9 -19.19 -9.94 4.39
CA VAL A 9 -18.76 -8.79 5.21
C VAL A 9 -19.75 -8.55 6.36
N PRO A 10 -19.29 -8.02 7.51
CA PRO A 10 -20.18 -7.57 8.57
C PRO A 10 -21.16 -6.50 8.09
N ALA A 11 -22.33 -6.41 8.72
CA ALA A 11 -23.37 -5.44 8.35
C ALA A 11 -22.87 -3.98 8.40
N GLY A 12 -22.01 -3.63 9.38
CA GLY A 12 -21.41 -2.30 9.47
C GLY A 12 -20.54 -1.94 8.26
N VAL A 13 -19.72 -2.88 7.78
CA VAL A 13 -18.90 -2.66 6.57
C VAL A 13 -19.78 -2.46 5.34
N ARG A 14 -20.90 -3.19 5.25
CA ARG A 14 -21.86 -2.99 4.16
C ARG A 14 -22.47 -1.58 4.20
N GLN A 15 -22.84 -1.10 5.38
CA GLN A 15 -23.40 0.24 5.55
C GLN A 15 -22.40 1.33 5.15
N GLU A 16 -21.13 1.22 5.57
CA GLU A 16 -20.08 2.17 5.15
C GLU A 16 -19.86 2.15 3.64
N LEU A 17 -19.90 0.97 3.01
CA LEU A 17 -19.78 0.87 1.55
C LEU A 17 -20.96 1.55 0.83
N ASP A 18 -22.18 1.39 1.33
CA ASP A 18 -23.37 2.03 0.76
C ASP A 18 -23.31 3.56 0.93
N ILE A 19 -22.71 4.07 2.01
CA ILE A 19 -22.43 5.51 2.19
C ILE A 19 -21.41 5.97 1.14
N PHE A 20 -20.28 5.27 1.01
CA PHE A 20 -19.24 5.60 0.05
C PHE A 20 -19.76 5.63 -1.40
N VAL A 21 -20.62 4.66 -1.79
CA VAL A 21 -21.28 4.64 -3.10
C VAL A 21 -22.09 5.92 -3.35
N LYS A 22 -22.84 6.38 -2.35
CA LYS A 22 -23.66 7.59 -2.48
C LYS A 22 -22.82 8.86 -2.58
N GLU A 23 -21.79 8.99 -1.74
CA GLU A 23 -20.92 10.16 -1.70
C GLU A 23 -20.10 10.31 -2.99
N GLU A 24 -19.56 9.21 -3.49
CA GLU A 24 -18.77 9.17 -4.73
C GLU A 24 -19.64 9.10 -6.00
N LYS A 25 -20.98 9.15 -5.85
CA LYS A 25 -21.97 9.08 -6.94
C LYS A 25 -21.80 7.85 -7.85
N MET A 26 -21.45 6.72 -7.25
CA MET A 26 -21.25 5.46 -7.96
C MET A 26 -22.58 4.75 -8.21
N VAL A 27 -22.66 4.00 -9.31
CA VAL A 27 -23.87 3.27 -9.69
C VAL A 27 -23.90 1.87 -9.08
N GLN A 28 -22.73 1.22 -8.95
CA GLN A 28 -22.64 -0.17 -8.54
C GLN A 28 -21.79 -0.34 -7.28
N THR A 29 -22.29 -1.12 -6.31
CA THR A 29 -21.53 -1.52 -5.11
C THR A 29 -20.24 -2.26 -5.46
N SER A 30 -20.22 -3.01 -6.57
CA SER A 30 -19.03 -3.73 -7.05
C SER A 30 -17.91 -2.79 -7.53
N GLU A 31 -18.26 -1.62 -8.07
CA GLU A 31 -17.31 -0.58 -8.46
C GLU A 31 -16.65 0.03 -7.22
N ALA A 32 -17.47 0.42 -6.25
CA ALA A 32 -17.00 0.93 -4.96
C ALA A 32 -16.09 -0.08 -4.23
N ALA A 33 -16.54 -1.34 -4.13
CA ALA A 33 -15.78 -2.40 -3.50
C ALA A 33 -14.42 -2.61 -4.20
N ARG A 34 -14.39 -2.58 -5.54
CA ARG A 34 -13.17 -2.69 -6.32
C ARG A 34 -12.22 -1.52 -6.05
N LYS A 35 -12.72 -0.27 -6.07
CA LYS A 35 -11.92 0.93 -5.78
C LYS A 35 -11.30 0.87 -4.39
N LEU A 36 -12.09 0.58 -3.37
CA LEU A 36 -11.61 0.47 -1.99
C LEU A 36 -10.64 -0.71 -1.80
N LEU A 37 -10.86 -1.83 -2.49
CA LEU A 37 -9.93 -2.96 -2.45
C LEU A 37 -8.55 -2.56 -3.03
N LEU A 38 -8.52 -1.83 -4.15
CA LEU A 38 -7.28 -1.37 -4.76
C LEU A 38 -6.54 -0.39 -3.84
N ILE A 39 -7.25 0.59 -3.26
CA ILE A 39 -6.67 1.52 -2.27
C ILE A 39 -6.12 0.75 -1.07
N GLY A 40 -6.87 -0.21 -0.55
CA GLY A 40 -6.45 -1.05 0.58
C GLY A 40 -5.19 -1.87 0.26
N LEU A 41 -5.09 -2.40 -0.96
CA LEU A 41 -3.90 -3.14 -1.41
C LEU A 41 -2.68 -2.22 -1.55
N GLU A 42 -2.83 -1.02 -2.09
CA GLU A 42 -1.75 -0.03 -2.16
C GLU A 42 -1.22 0.32 -0.76
N GLU A 43 -2.13 0.63 0.17
CA GLU A 43 -1.78 0.95 1.55
C GLU A 43 -1.13 -0.24 2.28
N TRP A 44 -1.61 -1.46 2.03
CA TRP A 44 -1.00 -2.67 2.56
C TRP A 44 0.44 -2.85 2.06
N HIS A 45 0.70 -2.63 0.76
CA HIS A 45 2.05 -2.70 0.19
C HIS A 45 2.99 -1.67 0.82
N LYS A 46 2.55 -0.41 0.94
CA LYS A 46 3.33 0.67 1.58
C LYS A 46 3.67 0.35 3.03
N LYS A 47 2.68 -0.05 3.84
CA LYS A 47 2.88 -0.42 5.25
C LYS A 47 3.85 -1.60 5.40
N LYS A 48 3.71 -2.62 4.55
CA LYS A 48 4.62 -3.77 4.54
C LYS A 48 6.05 -3.36 4.20
N ALA A 49 6.24 -2.54 3.17
CA ALA A 49 7.55 -2.03 2.76
C ALA A 49 8.23 -1.23 3.88
N LEU A 50 7.50 -0.28 4.48
CA LEU A 50 7.99 0.55 5.58
C LEU A 50 8.39 -0.29 6.81
N ASN A 51 7.58 -1.27 7.19
CA ASN A 51 7.88 -2.18 8.30
C ASN A 51 9.11 -3.07 8.05
N LEU A 52 9.36 -3.48 6.80
CA LEU A 52 10.57 -4.22 6.45
C LEU A 52 11.80 -3.30 6.44
N LEU A 53 11.65 -2.09 5.91
CA LEU A 53 12.71 -1.08 5.85
C LEU A 53 13.14 -0.63 7.25
N SER A 54 12.19 -0.35 8.15
CA SER A 54 12.47 0.09 9.53
C SER A 54 13.20 -0.97 10.36
N LYS A 55 13.05 -2.25 10.00
CA LYS A 55 13.76 -3.38 10.62
C LYS A 55 15.09 -3.71 9.95
N GLY A 56 15.52 -2.91 8.97
CA GLY A 56 16.72 -3.16 8.18
C GLY A 56 16.66 -4.45 7.36
N ARG A 57 15.48 -4.99 7.07
CA ARG A 57 15.35 -6.29 6.36
C ARG A 57 15.45 -6.18 4.84
N VAL A 58 15.26 -4.97 4.30
CA VAL A 58 15.28 -4.67 2.87
C VAL A 58 15.99 -3.35 2.63
N THR A 59 16.56 -3.18 1.43
CA THR A 59 17.10 -1.89 0.97
C THR A 59 15.97 -0.90 0.67
N LEU A 60 16.32 0.36 0.43
CA LEU A 60 15.36 1.38 0.01
C LEU A 60 14.76 1.04 -1.36
N SER A 61 15.58 0.64 -2.34
CA SER A 61 15.10 0.19 -3.65
C SER A 61 14.15 -1.00 -3.52
N LYS A 62 14.50 -1.98 -2.68
CA LYS A 62 13.64 -3.14 -2.47
C LYS A 62 12.33 -2.79 -1.78
N ALA A 63 12.35 -1.85 -0.84
CA ALA A 63 11.13 -1.32 -0.23
C ALA A 63 10.24 -0.61 -1.25
N ALA A 64 10.82 0.21 -2.14
CA ALA A 64 10.09 0.89 -3.22
C ALA A 64 9.40 -0.11 -4.16
N GLN A 65 10.11 -1.17 -4.55
CA GLN A 65 9.53 -2.27 -5.34
C GLN A 65 8.35 -2.95 -4.64
N ILE A 66 8.46 -3.23 -3.34
CA ILE A 66 7.38 -3.86 -2.56
C ILE A 66 6.17 -2.93 -2.45
N ALA A 67 6.40 -1.64 -2.22
CA ALA A 67 5.38 -0.61 -2.15
C ALA A 67 4.78 -0.25 -3.52
N LYS A 68 5.42 -0.69 -4.62
CA LYS A 68 5.07 -0.35 -6.01
C LYS A 68 5.09 1.15 -6.28
N VAL A 69 6.09 1.82 -5.73
CA VAL A 69 6.32 3.27 -5.89
C VAL A 69 7.74 3.53 -6.39
N SER A 70 8.00 4.75 -6.85
CA SER A 70 9.36 5.18 -7.16
C SER A 70 10.26 5.22 -5.91
N ILE A 71 11.57 5.19 -6.11
CA ILE A 71 12.53 5.36 -5.02
C ILE A 71 12.30 6.69 -4.29
N TRP A 72 11.99 7.76 -5.02
CA TRP A 72 11.73 9.08 -4.43
C TRP A 72 10.50 9.09 -3.52
N GLU A 73 9.39 8.50 -3.98
CA GLU A 73 8.19 8.35 -3.14
C GLU A 73 8.46 7.50 -1.91
N MET A 74 9.28 6.45 -2.02
CA MET A 74 9.67 5.63 -0.88
C MET A 74 10.49 6.42 0.15
N ILE A 75 11.35 7.34 -0.29
CA ILE A 75 12.10 8.24 0.60
C ILE A 75 11.12 9.13 1.38
N GLU A 76 10.16 9.74 0.70
CA GLU A 76 9.17 10.61 1.35
C GLU A 76 8.28 9.82 2.33
N LEU A 77 7.85 8.61 1.96
CA LEU A 77 7.11 7.71 2.84
C LEU A 77 7.92 7.34 4.09
N ALA A 78 9.21 7.03 3.95
CA ALA A 78 10.08 6.70 5.08
C ALA A 78 10.30 7.90 6.01
N LYS A 79 10.51 9.10 5.45
CA LYS A 79 10.65 10.35 6.22
C LYS A 79 9.38 10.65 7.02
N GLY A 80 8.20 10.52 6.40
CA GLY A 80 6.91 10.76 7.06
C GLY A 80 6.65 9.83 8.26
N GLN A 81 7.32 8.68 8.33
CA GLN A 81 7.23 7.72 9.43
C GLN A 81 8.42 7.78 10.41
N GLY A 82 9.30 8.78 10.27
CA GLY A 82 10.49 8.92 11.13
C GLY A 82 11.52 7.79 10.97
N ILE A 83 11.45 7.02 9.88
CA ILE A 83 12.39 5.93 9.62
C ILE A 83 13.70 6.55 9.15
N ARG A 84 14.73 6.49 10.01
CA ARG A 84 16.09 6.84 9.59
C ARG A 84 16.56 5.76 8.63
N ILE A 85 16.68 6.11 7.36
CA ILE A 85 17.33 5.27 6.35
C ILE A 85 18.80 5.16 6.77
N ALA A 86 19.12 4.10 7.51
CA ALA A 86 20.47 3.84 7.94
C ALA A 86 21.31 3.65 6.68
N ARG A 87 22.34 4.49 6.52
CA ARG A 87 23.43 4.28 5.54
C ARG A 87 24.31 3.10 5.97
N GLU A 88 23.70 1.99 6.37
CA GLU A 88 24.46 0.78 6.66
C GLU A 88 24.94 0.20 5.33
N ARG A 89 26.26 0.29 5.14
CA ARG A 89 26.99 -0.09 3.92
C ARG A 89 26.55 -1.41 3.29
N LYS A 90 26.04 -2.34 4.09
CA LYS A 90 25.57 -3.67 3.68
C LYS A 90 24.42 -3.66 2.68
N TYR A 91 23.63 -2.58 2.61
CA TYR A 91 22.45 -2.48 1.74
C TYR A 91 22.62 -1.52 0.57
N LEU A 92 23.64 -0.66 0.59
CA LEU A 92 23.90 0.32 -0.47
C LEU A 92 24.50 -0.32 -1.73
N GLU A 93 25.23 -1.42 -1.60
CA GLU A 93 25.84 -2.09 -2.77
C GLU A 93 24.81 -2.69 -3.72
N GLN A 94 23.59 -2.95 -3.26
CA GLN A 94 22.50 -3.46 -4.10
C GLN A 94 21.67 -2.34 -4.77
N ASP A 95 21.79 -1.10 -4.31
CA ASP A 95 21.06 0.05 -4.87
C ASP A 95 21.94 0.85 -5.86
N LEU A 96 23.22 0.48 -6.02
CA LEU A 96 24.24 1.12 -6.87
C LEU A 96 24.62 0.30 -8.13
N VAL A 97 23.98 -0.85 -8.38
CA VAL A 97 24.21 -1.70 -9.56
C VAL A 97 23.00 -1.67 -10.48
#